data_AF-A0A7Y0IF15-F1
#
_entry.id   AF-A0A7Y0IF15-F1
#
_cell.length_a   1.000
_cell.length_b   1.000
_cell.length_c   1.000
_cell.angle_alpha   90.00
_cell.angle_beta   90.00
_cell.angle_gamma   90.00
#
_symmetry.space_group_name_H-M   'P 1'
#
loop_
_entity.id
_entity.type
_entity.pdbx_description
1 polymer ?
#
loop_
_entity_poly.entity_id
_entity_poly.type
_entity_poly.pdbx_seq_one_letter_code
_entity_poly.pdbx_strand_id
1 'polypeptide(L)'
;MKLASLVIDLLKTHCNSVNYDGLHIAYDTGNQRYWIYVNDIAYDNGRLAWFQVDSGDVKRLVIYDEKNVSSWIAVTSREDTDEHFDCHLIEWVGEYLTFIYHEKHKIYIGSVSGNRGRAFCFRGDMIKRIGDIIYCKEYLHNGIIKRGLMPSVTELTPVALHELEKEAIVLEIIGYGDNMFNLGSEQAQ
;
A
#
# COMPACT_ATOMS: atom_id res chain seq x y z
N MET A 1 10.89 -1.91 14.47
CA MET A 1 11.81 -3.00 14.94
C MET A 1 11.12 -4.36 15.07
N LYS A 2 9.95 -4.49 15.75
CA LYS A 2 9.26 -5.79 15.93
C LYS A 2 8.75 -6.47 14.65
N LEU A 3 8.32 -5.70 13.63
CA LEU A 3 7.77 -6.29 12.40
C LEU A 3 8.84 -6.83 11.46
N ALA A 4 9.93 -6.07 11.28
CA ALA A 4 11.06 -6.50 10.46
C ALA A 4 11.67 -7.82 10.94
N SER A 5 11.78 -8.03 12.26
CA SER A 5 12.28 -9.29 12.81
C SER A 5 11.39 -10.48 12.45
N LEU A 6 10.06 -10.33 12.44
CA LEU A 6 9.15 -11.40 12.04
C LEU A 6 9.40 -11.85 10.60
N VAL A 7 9.55 -10.89 9.68
CA VAL A 7 9.88 -11.18 8.27
C VAL A 7 11.26 -11.81 8.14
N ILE A 8 12.27 -11.27 8.84
CA ILE A 8 13.64 -11.80 8.79
C ILE A 8 13.70 -13.25 9.28
N ASP A 9 13.04 -13.55 10.40
CA ASP A 9 13.03 -14.90 10.98
C ASP A 9 12.33 -15.89 10.05
N LEU A 10 11.22 -15.48 9.42
CA LEU A 10 10.53 -16.26 8.41
C LEU A 10 11.40 -16.52 7.16
N LEU A 11 12.14 -15.53 6.69
CA LEU A 11 12.97 -15.66 5.49
C LEU A 11 14.22 -16.52 5.75
N LYS A 12 14.83 -16.44 6.94
CA LYS A 12 16.01 -17.23 7.30
C LYS A 12 15.78 -18.74 7.24
N THR A 13 14.54 -19.21 7.41
CA THR A 13 14.22 -20.64 7.30
C THR A 13 14.01 -21.11 5.86
N HIS A 14 13.85 -20.20 4.90
CA HIS A 14 13.45 -20.53 3.52
C HIS A 14 14.36 -19.96 2.43
N CYS A 15 15.33 -19.11 2.77
CA CYS A 15 16.16 -18.38 1.81
C CYS A 15 17.65 -18.62 2.05
N ASN A 16 18.45 -18.46 1.00
CA ASN A 16 19.89 -18.70 1.05
C ASN A 16 20.63 -17.61 1.83
N SER A 17 20.16 -16.37 1.69
CA SER A 17 20.70 -15.23 2.43
C SER A 17 19.62 -14.22 2.75
N VAL A 18 19.78 -13.56 3.90
CA VAL A 18 18.92 -12.48 4.38
C VAL A 18 19.83 -11.41 4.99
N ASN A 19 19.68 -10.17 4.54
CA ASN A 19 20.42 -9.00 5.01
C ASN A 19 19.42 -7.92 5.46
N TYR A 20 19.77 -7.17 6.50
CA TYR A 20 18.98 -6.08 7.03
C TYR A 20 19.88 -4.88 7.33
N ASP A 21 19.56 -3.72 6.75
CA ASP A 21 20.36 -2.49 6.88
C ASP A 21 19.73 -1.41 7.80
N GLY A 22 18.59 -1.72 8.42
CA GLY A 22 17.80 -0.76 9.19
C GLY A 22 16.53 -0.29 8.48
N LEU A 23 16.60 -0.10 7.17
CA LEU A 23 15.52 0.42 6.32
C LEU A 23 14.93 -0.64 5.39
N HIS A 24 15.76 -1.58 4.94
CA HIS A 24 15.43 -2.62 3.97
C HIS A 24 15.82 -4.00 4.47
N ILE A 25 15.02 -4.99 4.11
CA ILE A 25 15.37 -6.40 4.16
C ILE A 25 15.64 -6.86 2.73
N ALA A 26 16.85 -7.35 2.46
CA ALA A 26 17.20 -7.95 1.18
C ALA A 26 17.38 -9.46 1.36
N TYR A 27 16.82 -10.26 0.46
CA TYR A 27 16.97 -11.71 0.53
C TYR A 27 17.08 -12.37 -0.84
N ASP A 28 17.66 -13.57 -0.86
CA ASP A 28 17.98 -14.32 -2.08
C ASP A 28 17.47 -15.75 -2.00
N THR A 29 16.77 -16.20 -3.05
CA THR A 29 16.21 -17.56 -3.18
C THR A 29 17.05 -18.50 -4.05
N GLY A 30 18.21 -18.05 -4.54
CA GLY A 30 19.10 -18.72 -5.48
C GLY A 30 18.82 -18.36 -6.95
N ASN A 31 17.56 -18.07 -7.27
CA ASN A 31 17.15 -17.68 -8.63
C ASN A 31 16.84 -16.18 -8.74
N GLN A 32 16.49 -15.55 -7.63
CA GLN A 32 15.93 -14.21 -7.61
C GLN A 32 16.30 -13.52 -6.31
N ARG A 33 16.68 -12.25 -6.42
CA ARG A 33 16.87 -11.35 -5.29
C ARG A 33 15.64 -10.46 -5.11
N TYR A 34 15.32 -10.18 -3.85
CA TYR A 34 14.19 -9.36 -3.45
C TYR A 34 14.60 -8.30 -2.41
N TRP A 35 13.85 -7.21 -2.38
CA TRP A 35 13.96 -6.13 -1.39
C TRP A 35 12.59 -5.80 -0.79
N ILE A 36 12.56 -5.57 0.52
CA ILE A 36 11.38 -5.21 1.30
C ILE A 36 11.72 -3.96 2.10
N TYR A 37 10.92 -2.91 1.99
CA TYR A 37 11.04 -1.76 2.88
C TYR A 37 10.37 -2.08 4.22
N VAL A 38 11.00 -1.70 5.33
CA VAL A 38 10.47 -2.03 6.68
C VAL A 38 9.10 -1.40 6.94
N ASN A 39 8.81 -0.25 6.32
CA ASN A 39 7.53 0.43 6.46
C ASN A 39 6.42 -0.23 5.65
N ASP A 40 6.79 -1.11 4.71
CA ASP A 40 5.85 -1.80 3.83
C ASP A 40 5.46 -3.16 4.42
N ILE A 41 5.43 -3.28 5.75
CA ILE A 41 5.11 -4.52 6.46
C ILE A 41 3.89 -4.28 7.36
N ALA A 42 2.87 -5.12 7.19
CA ALA A 42 1.67 -5.16 8.03
C ALA A 42 1.59 -6.48 8.79
N TYR A 43 1.22 -6.41 10.07
CA TYR A 43 0.98 -7.59 10.89
C TYR A 43 -0.27 -7.41 11.75
N ASP A 44 -1.15 -8.40 11.73
CA ASP A 44 -2.30 -8.47 12.64
C ASP A 44 -2.71 -9.92 12.91
N ASN A 45 -2.80 -10.29 14.20
CA ASN A 45 -3.30 -11.58 14.67
C ASN A 45 -2.75 -12.80 13.90
N GLY A 46 -1.42 -12.90 13.79
CA GLY A 46 -0.76 -14.02 13.09
C GLY A 46 -0.71 -13.89 11.57
N ARG A 47 -1.31 -12.85 10.99
CA ARG A 47 -1.24 -12.57 9.55
C ARG A 47 -0.16 -11.52 9.30
N LEU A 48 0.77 -11.83 8.41
CA LEU A 48 1.89 -10.99 8.04
C LEU A 48 1.79 -10.69 6.55
N ALA A 49 1.98 -9.44 6.15
CA ALA A 49 2.01 -9.07 4.75
C ALA A 49 3.06 -8.02 4.49
N TRP A 50 3.62 -8.00 3.28
CA TRP A 50 4.55 -6.97 2.87
C TRP A 50 4.58 -6.77 1.36
N PHE A 51 4.98 -5.58 0.91
CA PHE A 51 5.43 -5.40 -0.46
C PHE A 51 6.89 -5.79 -0.61
N GLN A 52 7.20 -6.47 -1.71
CA GLN A 52 8.56 -6.75 -2.12
C GLN A 52 8.77 -6.42 -3.59
N VAL A 53 10.01 -6.09 -3.90
CA VAL A 53 10.50 -5.81 -5.24
C VAL A 53 11.47 -6.90 -5.63
N ASP A 54 11.32 -7.49 -6.81
CA ASP A 54 12.34 -8.39 -7.37
C ASP A 54 13.34 -7.65 -8.27
N SER A 55 14.43 -8.30 -8.65
CA SER A 55 15.48 -7.69 -9.49
C SER A 55 15.05 -7.42 -10.94
N GLY A 56 13.83 -7.82 -11.32
CA GLY A 56 13.18 -7.43 -12.56
C GLY A 56 12.16 -6.31 -12.36
N ASP A 57 12.22 -5.62 -11.22
CA ASP A 57 11.31 -4.55 -10.79
C ASP A 57 9.85 -4.95 -10.66
N VAL A 58 9.55 -6.24 -10.55
CA VAL A 58 8.18 -6.69 -10.28
C VAL A 58 7.87 -6.46 -8.80
N LYS A 59 6.85 -5.63 -8.56
CA LYS A 59 6.35 -5.33 -7.23
C LYS A 59 5.25 -6.33 -6.86
N ARG A 60 5.41 -7.02 -5.73
CA ARG A 60 4.47 -8.06 -5.27
C ARG A 60 4.10 -7.82 -3.82
N LEU A 61 2.81 -7.92 -3.54
CA LEU A 61 2.27 -8.02 -2.19
C LEU A 61 2.31 -9.49 -1.80
N VAL A 62 3.11 -9.83 -0.79
CA VAL A 62 3.13 -11.16 -0.19
C VAL A 62 2.26 -11.16 1.05
N ILE A 63 1.44 -12.21 1.18
CA ILE A 63 0.52 -12.39 2.30
C ILE A 63 0.80 -13.77 2.88
N TYR A 64 1.18 -13.76 4.13
CA TYR A 64 1.47 -14.94 4.94
C TYR A 64 0.41 -15.04 6.03
N ASP A 65 -0.38 -16.11 6.00
CA ASP A 65 -1.20 -16.55 7.12
C ASP A 65 -0.64 -17.86 7.67
N GLU A 66 -1.04 -18.28 8.87
CA GLU A 66 -0.52 -19.49 9.53
C GLU A 66 -0.58 -20.77 8.67
N LYS A 67 -1.42 -20.79 7.63
CA LYS A 67 -1.71 -21.97 6.81
C LYS A 67 -1.26 -21.82 5.36
N ASN A 68 -1.09 -20.61 4.86
CA ASN A 68 -0.90 -20.33 3.44
C ASN A 68 0.04 -19.15 3.20
N VAL A 69 0.77 -19.27 2.09
CA VAL A 69 1.44 -18.14 1.45
C VAL A 69 0.70 -17.84 0.16
N SER A 70 0.28 -16.60 -0.01
CA SER A 70 -0.28 -16.11 -1.25
C SER A 70 0.43 -14.82 -1.68
N SER A 71 0.31 -14.49 -2.96
CA SER A 71 0.89 -13.27 -3.49
C SER A 71 -0.07 -12.61 -4.47
N TRP A 72 -0.10 -11.28 -4.43
CA TRP A 72 -0.81 -10.45 -5.38
C TRP A 72 0.20 -9.57 -6.12
N ILE A 73 0.17 -9.58 -7.45
CA ILE A 73 1.08 -8.76 -8.27
C ILE A 73 0.48 -7.36 -8.38
N ALA A 74 1.25 -6.34 -8.01
CA ALA A 74 0.82 -4.96 -8.14
C ALA A 74 0.54 -4.63 -9.61
N VAL A 75 -0.52 -3.88 -9.85
CA VAL A 75 -0.80 -3.36 -11.19
C VAL A 75 0.20 -2.24 -11.43
N THR A 76 1.21 -2.52 -12.26
CA THR A 76 2.19 -1.52 -12.68
C THR A 76 2.02 -1.17 -14.15
N SER A 77 2.30 0.08 -14.50
CA SER A 77 2.43 0.52 -15.88
C SER A 77 3.71 -0.10 -16.42
N ARG A 78 3.62 -1.21 -17.16
CA ARG A 78 4.79 -1.89 -17.75
C ARG A 78 5.61 -1.04 -18.74
N GLU A 79 5.20 0.18 -19.05
CA GLU A 79 5.75 0.95 -20.16
C GLU A 79 6.97 1.82 -19.80
N ASP A 80 7.24 2.09 -18.51
CA ASP A 80 8.40 2.89 -18.11
C ASP A 80 9.19 2.18 -16.99
N THR A 81 10.40 1.74 -17.32
CA THR A 81 11.26 0.88 -16.48
C THR A 81 11.98 1.62 -15.34
N ASP A 82 11.64 2.88 -15.09
CA ASP A 82 12.36 3.75 -14.13
C ASP A 82 11.44 4.30 -13.01
N GLU A 83 10.21 3.82 -12.87
CA GLU A 83 9.20 4.55 -12.09
C GLU A 83 9.10 4.13 -10.62
N HIS A 84 9.16 5.17 -9.78
CA HIS A 84 9.08 5.15 -8.31
C HIS A 84 7.77 4.52 -7.84
N PHE A 85 7.84 3.27 -7.39
CA PHE A 85 6.80 2.63 -6.59
C PHE A 85 7.04 3.00 -5.13
N ASP A 86 6.08 3.71 -4.53
CA ASP A 86 6.11 4.04 -3.11
C ASP A 86 4.84 3.49 -2.45
N CYS A 87 5.01 2.62 -1.45
CA CYS A 87 3.91 2.20 -0.60
C CYS A 87 3.69 3.24 0.50
N HIS A 88 2.47 3.75 0.61
CA HIS A 88 2.13 4.75 1.63
C HIS A 88 1.26 4.19 2.75
N LEU A 89 0.59 3.07 2.49
CA LEU A 89 -0.21 2.36 3.47
C LEU A 89 -0.20 0.87 3.17
N ILE A 90 0.01 0.07 4.20
CA ILE A 90 -0.33 -1.35 4.22
C ILE A 90 -0.80 -1.68 5.64
N GLU A 91 -2.02 -2.19 5.77
CA GLU A 91 -2.60 -2.51 7.08
C GLU A 91 -3.71 -3.56 6.98
N TRP A 92 -3.97 -4.22 8.11
CA TRP A 92 -5.09 -5.13 8.25
C TRP A 92 -6.30 -4.40 8.85
N VAL A 93 -7.46 -4.50 8.17
CA VAL A 93 -8.76 -4.00 8.62
C VAL A 93 -9.73 -5.17 8.65
N GLY A 94 -9.93 -5.76 9.83
CA GLY A 94 -10.71 -7.00 9.97
C GLY A 94 -10.08 -8.12 9.15
N GLU A 95 -10.83 -8.73 8.24
CA GLU A 95 -10.33 -9.78 7.33
C GLU A 95 -9.62 -9.28 6.07
N TYR A 96 -9.57 -7.96 5.88
CA TYR A 96 -9.03 -7.33 4.67
C TYR A 96 -7.60 -6.81 4.90
N LEU A 97 -6.71 -7.08 3.96
CA LEU A 97 -5.44 -6.37 3.82
C LEU A 97 -5.65 -5.18 2.89
N THR A 98 -5.58 -3.98 3.45
CA THR A 98 -5.73 -2.71 2.73
C THR A 98 -4.35 -2.15 2.40
N PHE A 99 -4.20 -1.57 1.20
CA PHE A 99 -2.98 -0.90 0.82
C PHE A 99 -3.22 0.30 -0.11
N ILE A 100 -2.29 1.25 -0.05
CA ILE A 100 -2.21 2.40 -0.95
C ILE A 100 -0.77 2.49 -1.42
N TYR A 101 -0.57 2.50 -2.74
CA TYR A 101 0.73 2.78 -3.32
C TYR A 101 0.60 3.81 -4.44
N HIS A 102 1.69 4.55 -4.64
CA HIS A 102 1.81 5.55 -5.68
C HIS A 102 2.82 5.07 -6.72
N GLU A 103 2.50 5.29 -7.99
CA GLU A 103 3.38 5.04 -9.12
C GLU A 103 3.18 6.17 -10.15
N LYS A 104 4.22 6.99 -10.34
CA LYS A 104 4.27 8.13 -11.26
C LYS A 104 3.19 9.19 -11.02
N HIS A 105 2.06 9.02 -11.69
CA HIS A 105 0.91 9.93 -11.68
C HIS A 105 -0.35 9.22 -11.21
N LYS A 106 -0.22 7.98 -10.72
CA LYS A 106 -1.33 7.12 -10.36
C LYS A 106 -1.23 6.70 -8.91
N ILE A 107 -2.30 6.91 -8.18
CA ILE A 107 -2.49 6.35 -6.85
C ILE A 107 -3.35 5.10 -7.02
N TYR A 108 -2.88 3.99 -6.50
CA TYR A 108 -3.60 2.73 -6.44
C TYR A 108 -4.06 2.48 -5.02
N ILE A 109 -5.35 2.21 -4.87
CA ILE A 109 -5.97 1.92 -3.58
C ILE A 109 -6.59 0.54 -3.72
N GLY A 110 -6.11 -0.38 -2.88
CA GLY A 110 -6.42 -1.80 -3.02
C GLY A 110 -6.73 -2.48 -1.70
N SER A 111 -7.37 -3.63 -1.84
CA SER A 111 -7.75 -4.50 -0.74
C SER A 111 -7.72 -5.95 -1.20
N VAL A 112 -7.20 -6.83 -0.35
CA VAL A 112 -7.19 -8.28 -0.54
C VAL A 112 -7.89 -8.95 0.64
N SER A 113 -8.82 -9.85 0.35
CA SER A 113 -9.42 -10.76 1.33
C SER A 113 -9.44 -12.17 0.75
N GLY A 114 -8.80 -13.11 1.47
CA GLY A 114 -8.53 -14.46 0.97
C GLY A 114 -7.79 -14.42 -0.37
N ASN A 115 -8.39 -15.00 -1.41
CA ASN A 115 -7.84 -15.04 -2.77
C ASN A 115 -8.41 -13.96 -3.71
N ARG A 116 -9.16 -12.99 -3.18
CA ARG A 116 -9.80 -11.93 -3.97
C ARG A 116 -9.13 -10.60 -3.70
N GLY A 117 -8.44 -10.07 -4.70
CA GLY A 117 -7.90 -8.72 -4.70
C GLY A 117 -8.77 -7.78 -5.54
N ARG A 118 -8.91 -6.54 -5.07
CA ARG A 118 -9.52 -5.44 -5.83
C ARG A 118 -8.66 -4.20 -5.65
N ALA A 119 -8.55 -3.42 -6.71
CA ALA A 119 -7.94 -2.11 -6.66
C ALA A 119 -8.66 -1.19 -7.66
N PHE A 120 -8.75 0.09 -7.32
CA PHE A 120 -8.98 1.13 -8.31
C PHE A 120 -7.77 2.06 -8.33
N CYS A 121 -7.65 2.82 -9.42
CA CYS A 121 -6.58 3.80 -9.58
C CYS A 121 -7.15 5.16 -9.95
N PHE A 122 -6.48 6.22 -9.51
CA PHE A 122 -6.78 7.59 -9.87
C PHE A 122 -5.53 8.27 -10.38
N ARG A 123 -5.70 9.21 -11.32
CA ARG A 123 -4.57 10.00 -11.83
C ARG A 123 -4.42 11.30 -11.04
N GLY A 124 -3.60 11.27 -10.00
CA GLY A 124 -3.40 12.39 -9.08
C GLY A 124 -2.27 12.13 -8.10
N ASP A 125 -2.00 13.13 -7.26
CA ASP A 125 -1.01 13.10 -6.18
C ASP A 125 -1.61 13.49 -4.83
N MET A 126 -2.84 14.02 -4.77
CA MET A 126 -3.44 14.43 -3.50
C MET A 126 -4.49 13.44 -2.99
N ILE A 127 -4.34 13.06 -1.72
CA ILE A 127 -5.21 12.12 -1.02
C ILE A 127 -5.52 12.58 0.40
N LYS A 128 -6.64 12.14 0.95
CA LYS A 128 -6.88 12.10 2.39
C LYS A 128 -7.73 10.89 2.73
N ARG A 129 -7.42 10.22 3.84
CA ARG A 129 -8.31 9.22 4.42
C ARG A 129 -8.96 9.78 5.68
N ILE A 130 -10.28 9.60 5.80
CA ILE A 130 -11.05 9.91 7.01
C ILE A 130 -11.91 8.70 7.32
N GLY A 131 -11.57 7.99 8.39
CA GLY A 131 -12.15 6.68 8.70
C GLY A 131 -12.00 5.72 7.51
N ASP A 132 -13.14 5.25 7.02
CA ASP A 132 -13.23 4.31 5.90
C ASP A 132 -13.30 4.99 4.54
N ILE A 133 -13.38 6.32 4.46
CA ILE A 133 -13.49 7.03 3.19
C ILE A 133 -12.13 7.59 2.78
N ILE A 134 -11.79 7.38 1.52
CA ILE A 134 -10.63 7.97 0.87
C ILE A 134 -11.07 9.01 -0.15
N TYR A 135 -10.44 10.17 -0.12
CA TYR A 135 -10.71 11.31 -0.97
C TYR A 135 -9.49 11.53 -1.86
N CYS A 136 -9.71 11.58 -3.18
CA CYS A 136 -8.63 11.66 -4.16
C CYS A 136 -8.91 12.78 -5.16
N LYS A 137 -7.94 13.67 -5.36
CA LYS A 137 -8.00 14.73 -6.38
C LYS A 137 -7.25 14.28 -7.63
N GLU A 138 -7.93 14.31 -8.78
CA GLU A 138 -7.28 14.00 -10.06
C GLU A 138 -6.75 15.27 -10.74
N TYR A 139 -5.63 15.14 -11.46
CA TYR A 139 -4.97 16.28 -12.13
C TYR A 139 -5.86 17.04 -13.12
N LEU A 140 -6.76 16.33 -13.82
CA LEU A 140 -7.54 16.88 -14.94
C LEU A 140 -8.99 17.22 -14.58
N HIS A 141 -9.42 16.93 -13.34
CA HIS A 141 -10.80 17.15 -12.90
C HIS A 141 -10.86 18.28 -11.86
N ASN A 142 -10.83 19.51 -12.35
CA ASN A 142 -10.86 20.69 -11.51
C ASN A 142 -12.14 20.73 -10.66
N GLY A 143 -11.96 20.78 -9.34
CA GLY A 143 -13.04 20.97 -8.38
C GLY A 143 -13.91 19.74 -8.11
N ILE A 144 -13.60 18.56 -8.66
CA ILE A 144 -14.29 17.30 -8.35
C ILE A 144 -13.32 16.35 -7.64
N ILE A 145 -13.72 15.87 -6.48
CA ILE A 145 -12.98 14.93 -5.66
C ILE A 145 -13.64 13.57 -5.72
N LYS A 146 -12.89 12.57 -6.18
CA LYS A 146 -13.33 11.19 -6.16
C LYS A 146 -13.28 10.64 -4.76
N ARG A 147 -14.20 9.73 -4.45
CA ARG A 147 -14.30 9.11 -3.14
C ARG A 147 -14.33 7.60 -3.28
N GLY A 148 -13.68 6.90 -2.37
CA GLY A 148 -13.73 5.45 -2.27
C GLY A 148 -14.00 5.02 -0.84
N LEU A 149 -14.69 3.90 -0.67
CA LEU A 149 -14.87 3.24 0.61
C LEU A 149 -13.84 2.12 0.79
N MET A 150 -13.20 2.09 1.95
CA MET A 150 -12.29 1.05 2.43
C MET A 150 -12.97 0.26 3.55
N PRO A 151 -12.65 -1.03 3.75
CA PRO A 151 -11.75 -1.86 2.94
C PRO A 151 -12.44 -2.48 1.71
N SER A 152 -13.70 -2.14 1.41
CA SER A 152 -14.48 -2.76 0.32
C SER A 152 -14.02 -2.36 -1.08
N VAL A 153 -13.24 -1.28 -1.20
CA VAL A 153 -12.72 -0.71 -2.46
C VAL A 153 -13.87 -0.42 -3.42
N THR A 154 -14.85 0.34 -2.93
CA THR A 154 -16.04 0.74 -3.70
C THR A 154 -16.00 2.22 -4.00
N GLU A 155 -16.15 2.60 -5.27
CA GLU A 155 -16.25 4.01 -5.65
C GLU A 155 -17.57 4.61 -5.12
N LEU A 156 -17.46 5.73 -4.43
CA LEU A 156 -18.58 6.51 -3.92
C LEU A 156 -18.87 7.67 -4.87
N THR A 157 -20.06 8.27 -4.75
CA THR A 157 -20.40 9.46 -5.52
C THR A 157 -19.34 10.56 -5.31
N PRO A 158 -18.75 11.13 -6.37
CA PRO A 158 -17.81 12.23 -6.24
C PRO A 158 -18.43 13.43 -5.52
N VAL A 159 -17.59 14.25 -4.92
CA VAL A 159 -17.98 15.46 -4.21
C VAL A 159 -17.24 16.67 -4.78
N ALA A 160 -17.85 17.85 -4.75
CA ALA A 160 -17.15 19.05 -5.17
C ALA A 160 -16.12 19.48 -4.12
N LEU A 161 -14.98 20.01 -4.55
CA LEU A 161 -13.89 20.44 -3.66
C LEU A 161 -14.36 21.46 -2.61
N HIS A 162 -15.22 22.41 -3.01
CA HIS A 162 -15.75 23.41 -2.08
C HIS A 162 -16.64 22.84 -0.98
N GLU A 163 -17.23 21.65 -1.16
CA GLU A 163 -17.98 20.97 -0.09
C GLU A 163 -17.03 20.38 0.95
N LEU A 164 -15.86 19.86 0.53
CA LEU A 164 -14.82 19.38 1.45
C LEU A 164 -14.21 20.53 2.27
N GLU A 165 -14.04 21.70 1.65
CA GLU A 165 -13.55 22.89 2.32
C GLU A 165 -14.50 23.35 3.44
N LYS A 166 -15.83 23.19 3.26
CA LYS A 166 -16.81 23.47 4.33
C LYS A 166 -16.67 22.53 5.52
N GLU A 167 -16.27 21.29 5.26
CA GLU A 167 -16.02 20.26 6.28
C GLU A 167 -14.59 20.33 6.85
N ALA A 168 -13.80 21.34 6.47
CA ALA A 168 -12.40 21.49 6.84
C ALA A 168 -11.51 20.27 6.47
N ILE A 169 -11.90 19.54 5.42
CA ILE A 169 -11.14 18.39 4.92
C ILE A 169 -10.05 18.89 3.98
N VAL A 170 -8.79 18.75 4.40
CA VAL A 170 -7.60 19.14 3.62
C VAL A 170 -6.97 17.89 3.01
N LEU A 171 -6.82 17.90 1.68
CA LEU A 171 -6.10 16.86 0.96
C LEU A 171 -4.58 17.08 1.06
N GLU A 172 -3.83 15.99 1.19
CA GLU A 172 -2.38 16.00 1.35
C GLU A 172 -1.73 15.48 0.07
N ILE A 173 -0.63 16.09 -0.35
CA ILE A 173 0.19 15.56 -1.45
C ILE A 173 0.90 14.31 -0.92
N ILE A 174 0.76 13.21 -1.64
CA ILE A 174 1.57 12.02 -1.43
C ILE A 174 2.99 12.33 -1.93
N GLY A 175 3.88 12.65 -0.99
CA GLY A 175 5.29 12.90 -1.27
C GLY A 175 6.05 11.61 -1.61
N TYR A 176 7.02 11.71 -2.52
CA TYR A 176 8.00 10.65 -2.76
C TYR A 176 8.87 10.48 -1.50
N GLY A 177 8.87 9.27 -0.92
CA GLY A 177 9.63 8.98 0.31
C GLY A 177 8.99 9.40 1.63
N ASP A 178 7.82 10.04 1.62
CA ASP A 178 7.05 10.33 2.84
C ASP A 178 6.09 9.17 3.14
N ASN A 179 6.44 8.37 4.16
CA ASN A 179 5.48 7.46 4.77
C ASN A 179 4.31 8.28 5.32
N MET A 180 3.08 8.00 4.85
CA MET A 180 1.87 8.63 5.35
C MET A 180 1.48 8.11 6.75
N PHE A 181 2.38 8.24 7.73
CA PHE A 181 2.15 7.89 9.13
C PHE A 181 0.94 8.63 9.75
N ASN A 182 0.37 9.62 9.07
CA ASN A 182 -0.81 10.37 9.52
C ASN A 182 -2.16 9.95 8.90
N LEU A 183 -2.22 8.87 8.10
CA LEU A 183 -3.51 8.26 7.73
C LEU A 183 -3.97 7.19 8.73
N GLY A 184 -3.16 6.91 9.75
CA GLY A 184 -3.47 5.97 10.82
C GLY A 184 -4.32 6.63 11.92
N SER A 185 -5.60 6.26 11.96
CA SER A 185 -6.52 6.36 13.08
C SER A 185 -6.43 7.64 13.95
N GLU A 186 -6.96 8.76 13.46
CA GLU A 186 -7.75 9.59 14.38
C GLU A 186 -9.00 8.78 14.72
N GLN A 187 -8.93 8.02 15.82
CA GLN A 187 -10.12 7.50 16.44
C GLN A 187 -11.01 8.69 16.78
N ALA A 188 -12.19 8.74 16.18
CA ALA A 188 -13.25 9.64 16.61
C ALA A 188 -13.40 9.49 18.13
N GLN A 189 -13.08 10.55 18.87
CA GLN A 189 -13.50 10.70 20.27
C GLN A 189 -15.01 10.97 20.33
#